data_AF-A0A7V4TD89-F1
#
_entry.id   AF-A0A7V4TD89-F1
#
_cell.length_a   1.000
_cell.length_b   1.000
_cell.length_c   1.000
_cell.angle_alpha   90.00
_cell.angle_beta   90.00
_cell.angle_gamma   90.00
#
_symmetry.space_group_name_H-M   'P 1'
#
loop_
_entity.id
_entity.type
_entity.pdbx_description
1 polymer ?
#
loop_
_entity_poly.entity_id
_entity_poly.type
_entity_poly.pdbx_seq_one_letter_code
_entity_poly.pdbx_strand_id
1 'polypeptide(L)' 'MLKEFRCKFCHRLLAKVGEGSKVEIKCPKCKTMNLYQDETVIVYEIPENNVTKKIIARGLVQYDLLKN' A
#
# COMPACT_ATOMS: atom_id res chain seq x y z
N MET A 1 -8.02 -14.71 -1.33
CA MET A 1 -7.86 -15.33 0.01
C MET A 1 -7.89 -14.21 1.06
N LEU A 2 -8.52 -14.38 2.23
CA LEU A 2 -8.60 -13.30 3.22
C LEU A 2 -7.27 -13.14 3.98
N LYS A 3 -6.78 -11.91 4.13
CA LYS A 3 -5.60 -11.55 4.92
C LYS A 3 -6.00 -11.26 6.37
N GLU A 4 -5.12 -11.53 7.32
CA GLU A 4 -5.35 -11.17 8.71
C GLU A 4 -5.03 -9.70 8.95
N PHE A 5 -5.99 -8.95 9.48
CA PHE A 5 -5.75 -7.60 9.99
C PHE A 5 -5.63 -7.65 11.50
N ARG A 6 -4.44 -7.35 12.02
CA ARG A 6 -4.10 -7.39 13.44
C ARG A 6 -3.81 -5.99 13.96
N CYS A 7 -4.06 -5.81 15.25
CA CYS A 7 -3.79 -4.54 15.91
C CYS A 7 -2.28 -4.22 15.89
N LYS A 8 -1.91 -3.02 15.46
CA LYS A 8 -0.52 -2.55 15.39
C LYS A 8 0.18 -2.44 16.75
N PHE A 9 -0.58 -2.42 17.84
CA PHE A 9 -0.03 -2.27 19.20
C PHE A 9 0.00 -3.59 19.99
N CYS A 10 -1.10 -4.34 20.01
CA CYS A 10 -1.22 -5.54 20.84
C CYS A 10 -1.34 -6.85 20.04
N HIS A 11 -1.22 -6.79 18.71
CA HIS A 11 -1.27 -7.92 17.77
C HIS A 11 -2.53 -8.80 17.81
N ARG A 12 -3.57 -8.39 18.57
CA ARG A 12 -4.89 -9.02 18.58
C ARG A 12 -5.46 -9.01 17.17
N LEU A 13 -6.03 -10.14 16.74
CA LEU A 13 -6.80 -10.21 15.49
C LEU A 13 -8.01 -9.27 15.57
N LEU A 14 -8.11 -8.37 14.59
CA LEU A 14 -9.18 -7.39 14.49
C LEU A 14 -10.21 -7.82 13.44
N ALA A 15 -9.75 -8.27 12.26
CA ALA A 15 -10.60 -8.74 11.18
C ALA A 15 -9.84 -9.69 10.24
N LYS A 16 -10.57 -10.37 9.37
CA LYS A 16 -10.04 -10.97 8.14
C LYS A 16 -10.52 -10.14 6.96
N VAL A 17 -9.61 -9.58 6.18
CA VAL A 17 -9.90 -8.58 5.14
C VAL A 17 -9.63 -9.16 3.75
N GLY A 18 -10.47 -8.81 2.79
CA GLY A 18 -10.29 -9.16 1.39
C GLY A 18 -9.49 -8.11 0.63
N GLU A 19 -9.14 -8.42 -0.62
CA GLU A 19 -8.51 -7.46 -1.54
C GLU A 19 -9.40 -6.22 -1.73
N GLY A 20 -8.77 -5.05 -1.80
CA GLY A 20 -9.47 -3.76 -1.96
C GLY A 20 -10.27 -3.29 -0.74
N SER A 21 -10.20 -4.00 0.39
CA SER A 21 -10.88 -3.57 1.62
C SER A 21 -10.21 -2.35 2.26
N LYS A 22 -11.01 -1.41 2.73
CA LYS A 22 -10.58 -0.32 3.62
C LYS A 22 -11.31 -0.45 4.94
N VAL A 23 -10.57 -0.64 6.03
CA VAL A 23 -11.16 -0.89 7.36
C VAL A 23 -10.52 0.02 8.40
N GLU A 24 -11.33 0.77 9.11
CA GLU A 24 -10.92 1.49 10.31
C GLU A 24 -11.58 0.84 11.53
N ILE A 25 -10.77 0.42 12.52
CA ILE A 25 -11.28 -0.28 13.69
C ILE A 25 -10.50 0.11 14.95
N LYS A 26 -11.24 0.43 16.01
CA LYS A 26 -10.70 0.62 17.35
C LYS A 26 -10.47 -0.74 18.00
N CYS A 27 -9.24 -0.99 18.45
CA CYS A 27 -8.94 -2.24 19.14
C CYS A 27 -9.72 -2.33 20.47
N PRO A 28 -10.51 -3.39 20.71
CA PRO A 28 -11.31 -3.50 21.94
C PRO A 28 -10.43 -3.67 23.20
N LYS A 29 -9.22 -4.24 23.05
CA LYS A 29 -8.27 -4.50 24.14
C LYS A 29 -7.49 -3.23 24.53
N CYS A 30 -6.72 -2.67 23.61
CA CYS A 30 -5.77 -1.57 23.90
C CYS A 30 -6.25 -0.19 23.44
N LYS A 31 -7.43 -0.10 22.82
CA LYS A 31 -8.06 1.16 22.34
C LYS A 31 -7.31 1.90 21.23
N THR A 32 -6.18 1.38 20.74
CA THR A 32 -5.49 1.88 19.54
C THR A 32 -6.42 1.86 18.33
N MET A 33 -6.46 2.97 17.59
CA MET A 33 -7.09 3.05 16.27
C MET A 33 -6.19 2.40 15.22
N ASN A 34 -6.75 1.52 14.41
CA ASN A 34 -6.04 0.81 13.35
C ASN A 34 -6.75 1.07 12.03
N LEU A 35 -5.97 1.35 10.99
CA LEU A 35 -6.42 1.55 9.64
C LEU A 35 -5.77 0.48 8.76
N TYR A 36 -6.58 -0.28 8.04
CA TYR A 36 -6.16 -1.18 6.98
C TYR A 36 -6.52 -0.54 5.64
N GLN A 37 -5.53 -0.41 4.77
CA GLN A 37 -5.71 -0.02 3.37
C GLN A 37 -4.85 -0.98 2.55
N ASP A 38 -5.49 -1.70 1.63
CA ASP A 38 -4.77 -2.48 0.63
C ASP A 38 -4.22 -1.48 -0.40
N GLU A 39 -2.89 -1.36 -0.49
CA GLU A 39 -2.24 -0.51 -1.48
C GLU A 39 -2.39 -1.16 -2.87
N THR A 40 -3.17 -0.53 -3.74
CA THR A 40 -3.21 -0.90 -5.16
C THR A 40 -1.97 -0.31 -5.84
N VAL A 41 -0.94 -1.13 -6.07
CA VAL A 41 0.19 -0.75 -6.91
C VAL A 41 -0.24 -0.83 -8.36
N ILE A 42 -0.37 0.32 -9.02
CA ILE A 42 -0.64 0.39 -10.46
C ILE A 42 0.71 0.39 -11.18
N VAL A 43 1.07 -0.73 -11.81
CA VAL A 43 2.23 -0.80 -12.70
C VAL A 43 1.76 -0.48 -14.11
N TYR A 44 2.31 0.58 -14.71
CA TYR A 44 2.08 0.92 -16.12
C TYR A 44 3.41 0.95 -16.85
N GLU A 45 3.46 0.29 -18.01
CA GLU A 45 4.61 0.37 -18.91
C GLU A 45 4.63 1.74 -19.58
N ILE A 46 5.67 2.52 -19.31
CA ILE A 46 5.90 3.77 -20.04
C ILE A 46 6.86 3.45 -21.19
N PRO A 47 6.46 3.64 -22.46
CA PRO A 47 7.39 3.56 -23.57
C PRO A 47 8.56 4.52 -23.36
N GLU A 48 9.80 4.07 -23.59
CA GLU A 48 11.01 4.86 -23.34
C GLU A 48 10.98 6.24 -24.04
N ASN A 49 10.32 6.33 -25.19
CA ASN A 49 10.18 7.55 -25.97
C ASN A 49 9.24 8.60 -25.33
N ASN A 50 8.41 8.22 -24.36
CA ASN A 50 7.50 9.13 -23.66
C ASN A 50 8.11 9.71 -22.37
N VAL A 51 9.22 9.15 -21.87
CA VAL A 51 9.95 9.73 -20.73
C VAL A 51 11.09 10.60 -21.23
N THR A 52 10.89 11.91 -21.25
CA THR A 52 11.96 12.82 -21.66
C THR A 52 13.03 12.91 -20.56
N LYS A 53 14.32 12.93 -20.93
CA LYS A 53 15.44 13.15 -19.98
C LYS A 53 15.26 14.39 -19.11
N LYS A 54 14.56 15.43 -19.60
CA LYS A 54 14.19 16.64 -18.85
C LYS A 54 13.23 16.39 -17.69
N ILE A 55 12.34 15.39 -17.79
CA ILE A 55 11.38 15.04 -16.74
C ILE A 55 12.11 14.31 -15.61
N ILE A 56 12.99 13.36 -15.96
CA ILE A 56 13.84 12.63 -15.02
C ILE A 56 14.73 13.61 -14.23
N ALA A 57 15.41 14.52 -14.94
CA ALA A 57 16.33 15.49 -14.32
C ALA A 57 15.64 16.47 -13.36
N ARG A 58 14.32 16.69 -13.49
CA ARG A 58 13.54 17.54 -12.60
C ARG A 58 13.03 16.81 -11.35
N GLY A 59 13.26 15.50 -11.23
CA GLY A 59 12.81 14.70 -10.09
C GLY A 59 11.28 14.57 -9.99
N LEU A 60 10.55 14.86 -11.07
CA LEU A 60 9.07 14.82 -11.10
C LEU A 60 8.52 13.38 -11.15
N VAL A 61 9.39 12.41 -11.43
CA VAL A 61 9.06 10.99 -11.46
C VAL A 61 10.13 10.25 -10.68
N GLN A 62 9.71 9.55 -9.63
CA GLN A 62 10.55 8.59 -8.92
C GLN A 62 10.19 7.19 -9.44
N TYR A 63 11.17 6.47 -9.98
CA TYR A 63 11.02 5.11 -10.47
C TYR A 63 12.18 4.25 -9.96
N ASP A 64 11.94 2.95 -9.83
CA ASP A 64 12.97 1.98 -9.47
C ASP A 64 12.93 0.81 -10.47
N LEU A 65 14.10 0.23 -10.76
CA LEU A 65 14.19 -0.89 -11.69
C LEU A 65 13.98 -2.20 -10.92
N LEU A 66 12.90 -2.90 -11.23
CA LEU A 66 12.69 -4.25 -10.72
C LEU A 66 13.64 -5.20 -11.47
N LYS A 67 14.59 -5.79 -10.74
CA LYS A 67 15.40 -6.90 -11.25
C LYS A 67 14.63 -8.21 -11.05
N ASN A 68 14.38 -8.93 -12.14
CA ASN A 68 13.89 -10.32 -12.10
C ASN A 68 14.97 -11.27 -11.60
#